data_AF-A0A2E0RNV6-F1
#
_entry.id   AF-A0A2E0RNV6-F1
#
_cell.length_a   1.000
_cell.length_b   1.000
_cell.length_c   1.000
_cell.angle_alpha   90.00
_cell.angle_beta   90.00
_cell.angle_gamma   90.00
#
_symmetry.space_group_name_H-M   'P 1'
#
loop_
_entity.id
_entity.type
_entity.pdbx_description
1 polymer ?
#
loop_
_entity_poly.entity_id
_entity_poly.type
_entity_poly.pdbx_seq_one_letter_code
_entity_poly.pdbx_strand_id
1 'polypeptide(L)'
;MIATMSIAALALAACGGGGGSQDEVADMVIEQLEADGVDADEDCVRDAAGELSDEDAEKILEAGSDGEADVSDDAEAAASQLMSCVDMGSVVDSAIDDMVAEMGEENVDADCIREATADLDMAALEEGGGDLMTAMMECITIDVGG
;
A
#
# COMPACT_ATOMS: atom_id res chain seq x y z
N MET A 1 -4.12 -23.27 -46.41
CA MET A 1 -4.35 -23.78 -45.05
C MET A 1 -5.18 -22.74 -44.34
N ILE A 2 -6.39 -23.14 -43.96
CA ILE A 2 -7.43 -22.33 -43.32
C ILE A 2 -7.34 -22.55 -41.80
N ALA A 3 -7.77 -21.55 -41.03
CA ALA A 3 -8.18 -21.62 -39.62
C ALA A 3 -7.02 -21.75 -38.60
N THR A 4 -6.99 -21.07 -37.45
CA THR A 4 -8.05 -20.37 -36.71
C THR A 4 -7.37 -19.53 -35.62
N MET A 5 -7.93 -18.36 -35.33
CA MET A 5 -7.70 -17.59 -34.12
C MET A 5 -7.78 -18.49 -32.88
N SER A 6 -6.79 -18.43 -32.00
CA SER A 6 -6.92 -18.88 -30.61
C SER A 6 -6.77 -17.64 -29.74
N ILE A 7 -7.88 -16.94 -29.59
CA ILE A 7 -8.11 -15.98 -28.52
C ILE A 7 -8.07 -16.82 -27.25
N ALA A 8 -6.95 -16.79 -26.53
CA ALA A 8 -6.90 -17.26 -25.17
C ALA A 8 -7.63 -16.22 -24.30
N ALA A 9 -8.96 -16.24 -24.36
CA ALA A 9 -9.79 -15.67 -23.33
C ALA A 9 -9.58 -16.55 -22.10
N LEU A 10 -8.56 -16.22 -21.30
CA LEU A 10 -8.49 -16.66 -19.92
C LEU A 10 -9.68 -16.01 -19.22
N ALA A 11 -10.76 -16.78 -19.15
CA ALA A 11 -11.88 -16.45 -18.31
C ALA A 11 -11.40 -16.34 -16.86
N LEU A 12 -11.28 -15.11 -16.35
CA LEU A 12 -11.39 -14.79 -14.91
C LEU A 12 -12.83 -15.05 -14.46
N ALA A 13 -13.32 -16.26 -14.66
CA ALA A 13 -14.61 -16.72 -14.15
C ALA A 13 -14.38 -17.42 -12.81
N ALA A 14 -13.93 -16.69 -11.78
CA ALA A 14 -13.89 -17.22 -10.41
C ALA A 14 -13.72 -16.14 -9.32
N CYS A 15 -14.51 -15.05 -9.35
CA CYS A 15 -15.01 -14.46 -8.10
C CYS A 15 -16.51 -14.14 -8.27
N GLY A 16 -17.33 -15.18 -8.16
CA GLY A 16 -18.78 -15.04 -8.21
C GLY A 16 -19.28 -14.35 -6.95
N GLY A 17 -19.45 -13.03 -7.01
CA GLY A 17 -19.88 -12.23 -5.86
C GLY A 17 -20.72 -11.00 -6.15
N GLY A 18 -20.98 -10.59 -7.40
CA GLY A 18 -21.92 -9.48 -7.68
C GLY A 18 -21.49 -8.12 -7.13
N GLY A 19 -20.20 -7.92 -6.88
CA GLY A 19 -19.57 -6.62 -6.71
C GLY A 19 -19.02 -6.11 -8.04
N GLY A 20 -18.94 -4.78 -8.21
CA GLY A 20 -18.35 -4.17 -9.40
C GLY A 20 -16.82 -4.35 -9.44
N SER A 21 -16.18 -3.95 -10.54
CA SER A 21 -14.71 -3.93 -10.64
C SER A 21 -14.07 -3.12 -9.51
N GLN A 22 -14.79 -2.11 -8.99
CA GLN A 22 -14.39 -1.31 -7.83
C GLN A 22 -14.30 -2.12 -6.54
N ASP A 23 -15.27 -3.00 -6.28
CA ASP A 23 -15.26 -3.85 -5.10
C ASP A 23 -14.08 -4.82 -5.17
N GLU A 24 -13.78 -5.33 -6.37
CA GLU A 24 -12.64 -6.23 -6.61
C GLU A 24 -11.29 -5.49 -6.44
N VAL A 25 -11.19 -4.21 -6.82
CA VAL A 25 -10.04 -3.36 -6.52
C VAL A 25 -9.92 -3.12 -5.01
N ALA A 26 -11.01 -2.80 -4.34
CA ALA A 26 -11.01 -2.57 -2.89
C ALA A 26 -10.54 -3.82 -2.13
N ASP A 27 -11.10 -4.99 -2.47
CA ASP A 27 -10.72 -6.25 -1.86
C ASP A 27 -9.24 -6.59 -2.15
N MET A 28 -8.75 -6.35 -3.37
CA MET A 28 -7.32 -6.52 -3.70
C MET A 28 -6.42 -5.63 -2.84
N VAL A 29 -6.78 -4.37 -2.67
CA VAL A 29 -6.00 -3.41 -1.86
C VAL A 29 -6.00 -3.81 -0.40
N ILE A 30 -7.16 -4.20 0.16
CA ILE A 30 -7.28 -4.67 1.54
C ILE A 30 -6.44 -5.93 1.76
N GLU A 31 -6.55 -6.93 0.88
CA GLU A 31 -5.78 -8.17 0.98
C GLU A 31 -4.27 -7.91 0.93
N GLN A 32 -3.82 -6.96 0.09
CA GLN A 32 -2.41 -6.59 0.01
C GLN A 32 -1.93 -5.89 1.29
N LEU A 33 -2.70 -4.94 1.81
CA LEU A 33 -2.35 -4.23 3.04
C LEU A 33 -2.29 -5.20 4.24
N GLU A 34 -3.26 -6.11 4.36
CA GLU A 34 -3.21 -7.16 5.39
C GLU A 34 -2.00 -8.08 5.23
N ALA A 35 -1.62 -8.44 4.01
CA ALA A 35 -0.43 -9.26 3.73
C ALA A 35 0.87 -8.55 4.13
N ASP A 36 0.91 -7.23 4.01
CA ASP A 36 2.02 -6.37 4.41
C ASP A 36 1.97 -5.99 5.91
N GLY A 37 0.99 -6.51 6.67
CA GLY A 37 0.82 -6.21 8.09
C GLY A 37 0.37 -4.78 8.38
N VAL A 38 -0.25 -4.14 7.39
CA VAL A 38 -0.75 -2.77 7.47
C VAL A 38 -2.26 -2.79 7.70
N ASP A 39 -2.71 -2.14 8.76
CA ASP A 39 -4.13 -1.96 9.04
C ASP A 39 -4.69 -0.82 8.20
N ALA A 40 -5.82 -1.08 7.56
CA ALA A 40 -6.56 -0.08 6.79
C ALA A 40 -8.04 -0.09 7.16
N ASP A 41 -8.68 1.09 7.07
CA ASP A 41 -10.12 1.19 7.23
C ASP A 41 -10.80 0.65 5.96
N GLU A 42 -11.32 -0.57 6.03
CA GLU A 42 -11.98 -1.25 4.91
C GLU A 42 -13.14 -0.44 4.32
N ASP A 43 -13.90 0.27 5.15
CA ASP A 43 -15.03 1.09 4.69
C ASP A 43 -14.51 2.31 3.92
N CYS A 44 -13.43 2.94 4.40
CA CYS A 44 -12.74 4.02 3.69
C CYS A 44 -12.17 3.54 2.35
N VAL A 45 -11.52 2.36 2.31
CA VAL A 45 -10.96 1.79 1.08
C VAL A 45 -12.04 1.51 0.06
N ARG A 46 -13.17 0.93 0.48
CA ARG A 46 -14.33 0.67 -0.39
C ARG A 46 -14.97 1.96 -0.88
N ASP A 47 -15.08 2.98 -0.04
CA ASP A 47 -15.61 4.29 -0.44
C ASP A 47 -14.70 4.96 -1.49
N ALA A 48 -13.38 4.95 -1.29
CA ALA A 48 -12.42 5.51 -2.24
C ALA A 48 -12.38 4.73 -3.55
N ALA A 49 -12.38 3.39 -3.50
CA ALA A 49 -12.47 2.55 -4.69
C ALA A 49 -13.81 2.74 -5.43
N GLY A 50 -14.89 3.04 -4.70
CA GLY A 50 -16.20 3.36 -5.27
C GLY A 50 -16.22 4.65 -6.10
N GLU A 51 -15.24 5.54 -5.95
CA GLU A 51 -15.07 6.72 -6.81
C GLU A 51 -14.42 6.39 -8.17
N LEU A 52 -13.84 5.19 -8.33
CA LEU A 52 -13.23 4.75 -9.58
C LEU A 52 -14.28 4.47 -10.65
N SER A 53 -13.96 4.89 -11.87
CA SER A 53 -14.70 4.47 -13.05
C SER A 53 -14.50 2.96 -13.31
N ASP A 54 -15.49 2.30 -13.91
CA ASP A 54 -15.38 0.88 -14.27
C ASP A 54 -14.12 0.61 -15.13
N GLU A 55 -13.77 1.55 -16.01
CA GLU A 55 -12.60 1.46 -16.90
C GLU A 55 -11.28 1.57 -16.12
N ASP A 56 -11.18 2.51 -15.17
CA ASP A 56 -9.96 2.65 -14.35
C ASP A 56 -9.80 1.47 -13.40
N ALA A 57 -10.89 0.98 -12.80
CA ALA A 57 -10.87 -0.21 -11.97
C ALA A 57 -10.39 -1.44 -12.76
N GLU A 58 -10.88 -1.65 -13.98
CA GLU A 58 -10.38 -2.74 -14.85
C GLU A 58 -8.89 -2.60 -15.15
N LYS A 59 -8.40 -1.40 -15.45
CA LYS A 59 -6.96 -1.17 -15.70
C LYS A 59 -6.09 -1.45 -14.47
N ILE A 60 -6.56 -1.06 -13.28
CA ILE A 60 -5.87 -1.34 -12.02
C ILE A 60 -5.80 -2.85 -11.80
N LEU A 61 -6.92 -3.56 -11.98
CA LEU A 61 -6.95 -5.02 -11.86
C LEU A 61 -6.06 -5.72 -12.89
N GLU A 62 -6.00 -5.22 -14.12
CA GLU A 62 -5.12 -5.75 -15.18
C GLU A 62 -3.63 -5.50 -14.89
N ALA A 63 -3.30 -4.36 -14.27
CA ALA A 63 -1.94 -4.03 -13.87
C ALA A 63 -1.49 -4.85 -12.64
N GLY A 64 -2.40 -5.09 -11.69
CA GLY A 64 -2.12 -5.78 -10.43
C GLY A 64 -1.37 -4.91 -9.41
N SER A 65 -0.98 -5.51 -8.28
CA SER A 65 -0.31 -4.87 -7.13
C SER A 65 1.01 -4.17 -7.47
N ASP A 66 1.76 -4.71 -8.43
CA ASP A 66 3.10 -4.25 -8.81
C ASP A 66 3.13 -3.51 -10.16
N GLY A 67 1.96 -3.28 -10.76
CA GLY A 67 1.84 -2.70 -12.10
C GLY A 67 1.55 -1.21 -12.09
N GLU A 68 2.18 -0.47 -13.00
CA GLU A 68 1.79 0.90 -13.31
C GLU A 68 0.58 0.88 -14.26
N ALA A 69 -0.61 1.18 -13.73
CA ALA A 69 -1.83 1.34 -14.53
C ALA A 69 -1.90 2.76 -15.14
N ASP A 70 -2.25 2.85 -16.42
CA ASP A 70 -2.52 4.15 -17.09
C ASP A 70 -3.96 4.60 -16.77
N VAL A 71 -4.12 5.14 -15.57
CA VAL A 71 -5.40 5.55 -14.98
C VAL A 71 -5.72 7.01 -15.23
N SER A 72 -6.99 7.38 -15.07
CA SER A 72 -7.44 8.77 -15.16
C SER A 72 -7.00 9.64 -13.98
N ASP A 73 -7.08 10.97 -14.14
CA ASP A 73 -6.86 11.93 -13.03
C ASP A 73 -7.82 11.67 -11.84
N ASP A 74 -9.04 11.18 -12.10
CA ASP A 74 -10.01 10.85 -11.07
C ASP A 74 -9.55 9.62 -10.25
N ALA A 75 -8.91 8.65 -10.90
CA ALA A 75 -8.33 7.49 -10.24
C ALA A 75 -7.05 7.84 -9.45
N GLU A 76 -6.25 8.80 -9.91
CA GLU A 76 -5.13 9.35 -9.11
C GLU A 76 -5.64 10.04 -7.84
N ALA A 77 -6.77 10.76 -7.92
CA ALA A 77 -7.41 11.36 -6.75
C ALA A 77 -7.92 10.29 -5.78
N ALA A 78 -8.54 9.22 -6.29
CA ALA A 78 -8.96 8.07 -5.49
C ALA A 78 -7.75 7.37 -4.83
N ALA A 79 -6.62 7.23 -5.52
CA ALA A 79 -5.39 6.68 -4.95
C ALA A 79 -4.84 7.54 -3.80
N SER A 80 -4.93 8.87 -3.92
CA SER A 80 -4.55 9.79 -2.84
C SER A 80 -5.47 9.64 -1.62
N GLN A 81 -6.76 9.36 -1.84
CA GLN A 81 -7.72 9.10 -0.78
C GLN A 81 -7.49 7.72 -0.15
N LEU A 82 -7.15 6.69 -0.93
CA LEU A 82 -6.78 5.36 -0.43
C LEU A 82 -5.60 5.44 0.56
N MET A 83 -4.59 6.27 0.30
CA MET A 83 -3.50 6.50 1.25
C MET A 83 -3.97 7.10 2.58
N SER A 84 -5.06 7.86 2.59
CA SER A 84 -5.65 8.39 3.83
C SER A 84 -6.46 7.36 4.62
N CYS A 85 -6.81 6.24 3.98
CA CYS A 85 -7.50 5.11 4.62
C CYS A 85 -6.54 4.16 5.36
N VAL A 86 -5.24 4.30 5.12
CA VAL A 86 -4.20 3.50 5.76
C VAL A 86 -3.82 4.11 7.10
N ASP A 87 -3.73 3.29 8.16
CA ASP A 87 -3.22 3.76 9.44
C ASP A 87 -1.69 3.86 9.37
N MET A 88 -1.17 5.09 9.31
CA MET A 88 0.27 5.35 9.31
C MET A 88 1.00 4.75 10.51
N GLY A 89 0.32 4.58 11.66
CA GLY A 89 0.88 3.90 12.82
C GLY A 89 1.17 2.44 12.53
N SER A 90 0.24 1.74 11.89
CA SER A 90 0.44 0.34 11.48
C SER A 90 1.52 0.16 10.40
N VAL A 91 1.64 1.10 9.46
CA VAL A 91 2.75 1.11 8.48
C VAL A 91 4.10 1.24 9.18
N VAL A 92 4.20 2.17 10.15
CA VAL A 92 5.41 2.35 10.95
C VAL A 92 5.69 1.11 11.78
N ASP A 93 4.67 0.50 12.39
CA ASP A 93 4.83 -0.71 13.20
C ASP A 93 5.29 -1.90 12.35
N SER A 94 4.72 -2.10 11.15
CA SER A 94 5.17 -3.13 10.21
C SER A 94 6.63 -2.90 9.79
N ALA A 95 7.01 -1.64 9.48
CA ALA A 95 8.40 -1.31 9.16
C ALA A 95 9.36 -1.54 10.34
N ILE A 96 8.94 -1.24 11.58
CA ILE A 96 9.71 -1.54 12.79
C ILE A 96 9.87 -3.04 12.95
N ASP A 97 8.81 -3.82 12.79
CA ASP A 97 8.83 -5.27 12.93
C ASP A 97 9.81 -5.91 11.91
N ASP A 98 9.82 -5.43 10.67
CA ASP A 98 10.78 -5.86 9.65
C ASP A 98 12.22 -5.48 10.04
N MET A 99 12.45 -4.25 10.50
CA MET A 99 13.78 -3.82 10.97
C MET A 99 14.25 -4.65 12.17
N VAL A 100 13.34 -4.94 13.11
CA VAL A 100 13.61 -5.78 14.27
C VAL A 100 13.91 -7.22 13.86
N ALA A 101 13.19 -7.76 12.87
CA ALA A 101 13.41 -9.11 12.36
C ALA A 101 14.78 -9.24 11.66
N GLU A 102 15.22 -8.21 10.94
CA GLU A 102 16.52 -8.22 10.24
C GLU A 102 17.70 -7.84 11.16
N MET A 103 17.54 -6.83 12.01
CA MET A 103 18.62 -6.25 12.81
C MET A 103 18.65 -6.77 14.25
N GLY A 104 17.54 -7.30 14.77
CA GLY A 104 17.38 -7.72 16.16
C GLY A 104 16.78 -6.63 17.05
N GLU A 105 15.93 -7.04 18.00
CA GLU A 105 15.26 -6.15 18.97
C GLU A 105 16.25 -5.27 19.76
N GLU A 106 17.48 -5.74 20.00
CA GLU A 106 18.50 -4.96 20.71
C GLU A 106 19.10 -3.79 19.91
N ASN A 107 18.90 -3.76 18.58
CA ASN A 107 19.51 -2.79 17.68
C ASN A 107 18.50 -1.74 17.17
N VAL A 108 17.22 -1.91 17.48
CA VAL A 108 16.13 -1.05 17.01
C VAL A 108 15.31 -0.58 18.20
N ASP A 109 15.34 0.72 18.45
CA ASP A 109 14.47 1.34 19.45
C ASP A 109 13.11 1.65 18.82
N ALA A 110 12.19 0.70 18.91
CA ALA A 110 10.83 0.79 18.37
C ALA A 110 10.07 2.01 18.93
N ASP A 111 10.25 2.33 20.21
CA ASP A 111 9.56 3.47 20.84
C ASP A 111 10.11 4.80 20.32
N CYS A 112 11.43 4.87 20.10
CA CYS A 112 12.06 6.02 19.45
C CYS A 112 11.55 6.21 18.02
N ILE A 113 11.44 5.15 17.21
CA ILE A 113 10.95 5.26 15.83
C ILE A 113 9.50 5.76 15.83
N ARG A 114 8.63 5.21 16.69
CA ARG A 114 7.24 5.68 16.84
C ARG A 114 7.17 7.14 17.25
N GLU A 115 8.01 7.57 18.20
CA GLU A 115 8.03 8.97 18.64
C GLU A 115 8.54 9.90 17.52
N ALA A 116 9.57 9.47 16.78
CA ALA A 116 10.12 10.20 15.65
C ALA A 116 9.13 10.32 14.48
N THR A 117 8.28 9.32 14.25
CA THR A 117 7.28 9.33 13.18
C THR A 117 5.93 9.89 13.60
N ALA A 118 5.62 9.97 14.90
CA ALA A 118 4.37 10.53 15.39
C ALA A 118 4.17 12.02 15.03
N ASP A 119 5.27 12.78 14.91
CA ASP A 119 5.26 14.19 14.51
C ASP A 119 5.45 14.40 13.00
N LEU A 120 5.61 13.33 12.21
CA LEU A 120 5.74 13.45 10.75
C LEU A 120 4.37 13.53 10.09
N ASP A 121 4.04 14.74 9.66
CA ASP A 121 2.97 14.97 8.70
C ASP A 121 3.47 14.60 7.29
N MET A 122 2.59 14.09 6.41
CA MET A 122 2.88 13.86 4.98
C MET A 122 3.46 15.13 4.33
N ALA A 123 3.03 16.30 4.80
CA ALA A 123 3.57 17.60 4.37
C ALA A 123 5.06 17.80 4.73
N ALA A 124 5.53 17.25 5.86
CA ALA A 124 6.94 17.34 6.27
C ALA A 124 7.84 16.42 5.42
N LEU A 125 7.29 15.30 4.94
CA LEU A 125 7.96 14.38 4.02
C LEU A 125 8.24 15.03 2.65
N GLU A 126 7.32 15.86 2.13
CA GLU A 126 7.48 16.57 0.85
C GLU A 126 8.54 17.69 0.92
N GLU A 127 8.68 18.40 2.04
CA GLU A 127 9.64 19.51 2.17
C GLU A 127 11.08 19.05 2.42
N GLY A 128 11.30 17.78 2.76
CA GLY A 128 12.64 17.20 2.83
C GLY A 128 12.72 16.02 3.77
N GLY A 129 12.46 14.80 3.25
CA GLY A 129 12.61 13.52 3.97
C GLY A 129 14.00 13.19 4.55
N GLY A 130 14.94 14.14 4.55
CA GLY A 130 16.24 14.00 5.23
C GLY A 130 16.12 13.99 6.76
N ASP A 131 15.14 14.69 7.33
CA ASP A 131 14.93 14.75 8.78
C ASP A 131 14.35 13.42 9.31
N LEU A 132 13.41 12.80 8.57
CA LEU A 132 12.90 11.45 8.89
C LEU A 132 14.04 10.42 8.89
N MET A 133 14.85 10.39 7.83
CA MET A 133 15.93 9.39 7.73
C MET A 133 17.00 9.59 8.83
N THR A 134 17.24 10.84 9.22
CA THR A 134 18.16 11.16 10.33
C THR A 134 17.58 10.71 11.67
N ALA A 135 16.32 11.02 11.94
CA ALA A 135 15.64 10.62 13.17
C ALA A 135 15.56 9.09 13.29
N MET A 136 15.24 8.39 12.20
CA MET A 136 15.27 6.92 12.17
C MET A 136 16.68 6.36 12.45
N MET A 137 17.74 6.96 11.88
CA MET A 137 19.11 6.55 12.17
C MET A 137 19.51 6.78 13.64
N GLU A 138 18.95 7.78 14.30
CA GLU A 138 19.17 8.01 15.74
C GLU A 138 18.49 6.95 16.61
N CYS A 139 17.43 6.32 16.11
CA CYS A 139 16.72 5.23 16.78
C CYS A 139 17.30 3.83 16.53
N ILE A 140 18.24 3.70 15.60
CA ILE A 140 18.97 2.45 15.37
C ILE A 140 20.24 2.48 16.22
N THR A 141 20.27 1.66 17.26
CA THR A 141 21.45 1.48 18.11
C THR A 141 22.40 0.48 17.46
N ILE A 142 23.04 0.85 16.35
CA ILE A 142 24.14 0.04 15.82
C ILE A 142 25.28 0.10 16.83
N ASP A 143 25.53 -1.00 17.53
CA ASP A 143 26.79 -1.21 18.22
C ASP A 143 27.91 -1.31 17.16
N VAL A 144 28.48 -0.17 16.74
CA VAL A 144 29.66 -0.12 15.86
C VAL A 144 30.94 -0.41 16.66
N GLY A 145 30.86 -1.24 17.72
CA GLY A 145 31.85 -1.28 18.79
C GLY A 145 31.99 -2.61 19.54
N GLY A 146 32.21 -3.73 18.83
CA GLY A 146 32.61 -5.01 19.43
C GLY A 146 33.56 -5.86 18.59
#